data_AF-A0A6I5RFM8-F1
#
_entry.id   AF-A0A6I5RFM8-F1
#
_cell.length_a   1.000
_cell.length_b   1.000
_cell.length_c   1.000
_cell.angle_alpha   90.00
_cell.angle_beta   90.00
_cell.angle_gamma   90.00
#
_symmetry.space_group_name_H-M   'P 1'
#
loop_
_entity.id
_entity.type
_entity.pdbx_description
1 polymer ?
#
loop_
_entity_poly.entity_id
_entity_poly.type
_entity_poly.pdbx_seq_one_letter_code
_entity_poly.pdbx_strand_id
1 'polypeptide(L)'
;MKQLIGHPLSLGLIIWGVFASGVKAIPGDSVTNVEAWIQAHPTLRPAPTESLVVNRVDTPARRFTFRAMIFPVSGMAADGIELGGIIRTEQIMLVDTVDGVTANRLEESLRAIYDAVIYNDYRRARVLHSYPAGEGVALGEADVMRQGELREGDRFGYWVDLTGAPGSFAYNGTITVFLKEDLPALQAQLESR
;
A
#
# COMPACT_ATOMS: atom_id res chain seq x y z
N MET A 1 2.83 -66.94 29.83
CA MET A 1 1.51 -66.26 29.73
C MET A 1 1.68 -64.81 30.16
N LYS A 2 1.30 -63.86 29.27
CA LYS A 2 0.81 -62.46 29.48
C LYS A 2 1.64 -61.53 30.41
N GLN A 3 2.37 -60.53 29.90
CA GLN A 3 2.02 -59.22 29.30
C GLN A 3 1.76 -58.05 30.29
N LEU A 4 2.24 -56.87 29.85
CA LEU A 4 2.07 -55.47 30.33
C LEU A 4 3.04 -55.06 31.46
N ILE A 5 3.82 -53.98 31.36
CA ILE A 5 3.40 -52.58 31.13
C ILE A 5 4.48 -51.84 30.32
N GLY A 6 4.04 -51.08 29.31
CA GLY A 6 4.88 -50.19 28.51
C GLY A 6 5.04 -48.80 29.13
N HIS A 7 6.18 -48.18 28.85
CA HIS A 7 6.39 -46.74 29.00
C HIS A 7 6.88 -46.16 27.67
N PRO A 8 6.19 -45.16 27.10
CA PRO A 8 6.68 -44.43 25.94
C PRO A 8 7.62 -43.32 26.39
N LEU A 9 8.92 -43.45 26.10
CA LEU A 9 9.88 -42.35 26.23
C LEU A 9 9.82 -41.50 24.95
N SER A 10 8.99 -40.48 25.04
CA SER A 10 9.03 -39.25 24.23
C SER A 10 10.30 -38.46 24.54
N LEU A 11 11.04 -38.01 23.51
CA LEU A 11 11.85 -36.77 23.42
C LEU A 11 12.77 -36.89 22.19
N GLY A 12 12.88 -35.97 21.24
CA GLY A 12 12.24 -34.68 21.02
C GLY A 12 12.66 -34.22 19.62
N LEU A 13 11.70 -33.97 18.74
CA LEU A 13 11.96 -33.39 17.43
C LEU A 13 12.14 -31.88 17.64
N ILE A 14 13.39 -31.41 17.68
CA ILE A 14 13.70 -29.98 17.68
C ILE A 14 13.38 -29.48 16.26
N ILE A 15 12.16 -28.96 16.09
CA ILE A 15 11.81 -28.18 14.91
C ILE A 15 12.48 -26.82 15.12
N TRP A 16 13.67 -26.65 14.55
CA TRP A 16 14.24 -25.33 14.28
C TRP A 16 13.33 -24.62 13.28
N GLY A 17 12.30 -23.96 13.80
CA GLY A 17 11.59 -22.92 13.08
C GLY A 17 12.56 -21.77 12.86
N VAL A 18 13.24 -21.78 11.72
CA VAL A 18 13.85 -20.57 11.17
C VAL A 18 12.69 -19.63 10.89
N PHE A 19 12.33 -18.81 11.88
CA PHE A 19 11.65 -17.56 11.62
C PHE A 19 12.65 -16.70 10.86
N ALA A 20 12.72 -16.90 9.54
CA ALA A 20 13.21 -15.86 8.66
C ALA A 20 12.30 -14.67 8.97
N SER A 21 12.82 -13.70 9.71
CA SER A 21 12.22 -12.37 9.76
C SER A 21 12.20 -11.90 8.32
N GLY A 22 11.08 -12.14 7.66
CA GLY A 22 10.87 -11.74 6.28
C GLY A 22 11.25 -10.27 6.20
N VAL A 23 12.18 -9.95 5.30
CA VAL A 23 12.49 -8.56 4.94
C VAL A 23 11.15 -7.91 4.68
N LYS A 24 10.82 -6.87 5.45
CA LYS A 24 9.47 -6.33 5.50
C LYS A 24 9.54 -4.93 4.93
N ALA A 25 9.39 -4.81 3.61
CA ALA A 25 9.36 -3.50 3.00
C ALA A 25 8.17 -2.71 3.56
N ILE A 26 8.52 -1.58 4.11
CA ILE A 26 7.64 -0.53 4.57
C ILE A 26 8.32 0.77 4.17
N PRO A 27 7.58 1.85 3.92
CA PRO A 27 8.18 3.17 3.91
C PRO A 27 9.12 3.35 5.12
N GLY A 28 10.35 3.80 4.87
CA GLY A 28 11.44 3.92 5.84
C GLY A 28 12.56 2.89 5.66
N ASP A 29 12.33 1.80 4.92
CA ASP A 29 13.37 0.81 4.63
C ASP A 29 14.30 1.27 3.51
N SER A 30 15.49 0.65 3.46
CA SER A 30 16.47 0.92 2.41
C SER A 30 15.98 0.47 1.04
N VAL A 31 16.41 1.18 -0.01
CA VAL A 31 16.06 0.84 -1.40
C VAL A 31 16.39 -0.63 -1.70
N THR A 32 17.57 -1.11 -1.31
CA THR A 32 18.00 -2.50 -1.53
C THR A 32 17.11 -3.51 -0.81
N ASN A 33 16.68 -3.22 0.42
CA ASN A 33 15.78 -4.11 1.16
C ASN A 33 14.40 -4.17 0.50
N VAL A 34 13.88 -3.03 0.07
CA VAL A 34 12.58 -2.96 -0.62
C VAL A 34 12.64 -3.69 -1.95
N GLU A 35 13.70 -3.52 -2.75
CA GLU A 35 13.89 -4.27 -3.99
C GLU A 35 13.91 -5.79 -3.75
N ALA A 36 14.69 -6.25 -2.77
CA ALA A 36 14.78 -7.67 -2.43
C ALA A 36 13.42 -8.24 -1.97
N TRP A 37 12.66 -7.47 -1.19
CA TRP A 37 11.31 -7.84 -0.79
C TRP A 37 10.36 -7.92 -1.98
N ILE A 38 10.37 -6.93 -2.90
CA ILE A 38 9.54 -6.96 -4.11
C ILE A 38 9.84 -8.22 -4.92
N GLN A 39 11.12 -8.52 -5.15
CA GLN A 39 11.56 -9.72 -5.88
C GLN A 39 11.03 -11.02 -5.29
N ALA A 40 10.99 -11.11 -3.96
CA ALA A 40 10.49 -12.28 -3.25
C ALA A 40 8.97 -12.27 -3.03
N HIS A 41 8.26 -11.22 -3.44
CA HIS A 41 6.87 -11.01 -3.01
C HIS A 41 5.88 -11.93 -3.75
N PRO A 42 5.12 -12.79 -3.02
CA PRO A 42 4.29 -13.83 -3.64
C PRO A 42 3.12 -13.28 -4.47
N THR A 43 2.63 -12.09 -4.11
CA THR A 43 1.51 -11.41 -4.78
C THR A 43 1.98 -10.53 -5.94
N LEU A 44 3.12 -9.85 -5.82
CA LEU A 44 3.58 -8.91 -6.85
C LEU A 44 4.19 -9.66 -8.04
N ARG A 45 4.88 -10.77 -7.78
CA ARG A 45 5.46 -11.67 -8.80
C ARG A 45 6.29 -10.94 -9.87
N PRO A 46 7.22 -10.03 -9.52
CA PRO A 46 7.95 -9.18 -10.46
C PRO A 46 8.60 -9.97 -11.61
N ALA A 47 8.60 -9.40 -12.80
CA ALA A 47 9.46 -9.87 -13.88
C ALA A 47 10.93 -9.56 -13.57
N PRO A 48 11.91 -10.28 -14.14
CA PRO A 48 13.33 -10.05 -13.84
C PRO A 48 13.84 -8.62 -14.09
N THR A 49 13.14 -7.85 -14.92
CA THR A 49 13.46 -6.45 -15.25
C THR A 49 12.73 -5.43 -14.37
N GLU A 50 11.78 -5.88 -13.55
CA GLU A 50 11.02 -5.03 -12.63
C GLU A 50 11.73 -5.04 -11.28
N SER A 51 12.00 -3.86 -10.69
CA SER A 51 12.56 -3.75 -9.33
C SER A 51 11.61 -2.98 -8.41
N LEU A 52 11.69 -1.65 -8.41
CA LEU A 52 10.85 -0.76 -7.59
C LEU A 52 9.49 -0.46 -8.24
N VAL A 53 9.27 -0.90 -9.47
CA VAL A 53 8.01 -0.73 -10.20
C VAL A 53 7.59 -2.08 -10.76
N VAL A 54 6.37 -2.48 -10.45
CA VAL A 54 5.78 -3.74 -10.90
C VAL A 54 4.48 -3.44 -11.61
N ASN A 55 4.32 -3.93 -12.84
CA ASN A 55 3.14 -3.70 -13.67
C ASN A 55 2.48 -5.03 -14.05
N ARG A 56 1.17 -5.13 -13.86
CA ARG A 56 0.37 -6.26 -14.33
C ARG A 56 -0.71 -5.74 -15.24
N VAL A 57 -0.77 -6.31 -16.44
CA VAL A 57 -1.78 -5.98 -17.45
C VAL A 57 -2.54 -7.26 -17.74
N ASP A 58 -3.79 -7.30 -17.31
CA ASP A 58 -4.72 -8.37 -17.70
C ASP A 58 -5.31 -8.04 -19.08
N THR A 59 -5.76 -6.79 -19.24
CA THR A 59 -6.18 -6.23 -20.53
C THR A 59 -5.75 -4.76 -20.62
N PRO A 60 -5.79 -4.13 -21.81
CA PRO A 60 -5.56 -2.68 -21.90
C PRO A 60 -6.48 -1.85 -21.00
N ALA A 61 -7.67 -2.37 -20.67
CA ALA A 61 -8.66 -1.74 -19.81
C ALA A 61 -8.51 -2.08 -18.31
N ARG A 62 -7.66 -3.07 -17.95
CA ARG A 62 -7.45 -3.54 -16.58
C ARG A 62 -5.97 -3.68 -16.25
N ARG A 63 -5.46 -2.78 -15.41
CA ARG A 63 -4.04 -2.69 -15.06
C ARG A 63 -3.86 -2.53 -13.56
N PHE A 64 -2.79 -3.12 -13.06
CA PHE A 64 -2.28 -2.95 -11.71
C PHE A 64 -0.85 -2.45 -11.79
N THR A 65 -0.51 -1.47 -10.95
CA THR A 65 0.87 -1.01 -10.78
C THR A 65 1.19 -0.90 -9.30
N PHE A 66 2.32 -1.46 -8.89
CA PHE A 66 2.96 -1.17 -7.61
C PHE A 66 4.22 -0.34 -7.86
N ARG A 67 4.47 0.67 -7.03
CA ARG A 67 5.64 1.54 -7.14
C ARG A 67 6.18 1.91 -5.76
N ALA A 68 7.48 1.74 -5.55
CA ALA A 68 8.22 2.26 -4.40
C ALA A 68 9.11 3.45 -4.83
N MET A 69 9.14 4.51 -4.04
CA MET A 69 9.81 5.78 -4.36
C MET A 69 10.55 6.34 -3.15
N ILE A 70 11.73 6.91 -3.40
CA ILE A 70 12.50 7.69 -2.42
C ILE A 70 11.93 9.10 -2.19
N PHE A 71 10.96 9.51 -3.00
CA PHE A 71 10.37 10.84 -2.94
C PHE A 71 9.20 10.89 -1.93
N PRO A 72 9.04 12.00 -1.21
CA PRO A 72 7.85 12.27 -0.41
C PRO A 72 6.58 12.21 -1.24
N VAL A 73 5.47 11.83 -0.60
CA VAL A 73 4.16 11.69 -1.27
C VAL A 73 3.64 13.02 -1.84
N SER A 74 3.98 14.15 -1.23
CA SER A 74 3.66 15.49 -1.71
C SER A 74 4.45 15.91 -2.95
N GLY A 75 5.52 15.18 -3.29
CA GLY A 75 6.51 15.55 -4.29
C GLY A 75 7.49 16.64 -3.83
N MET A 76 7.33 17.19 -2.62
CA MET A 76 8.20 18.20 -2.03
C MET A 76 8.87 17.64 -0.77
N ALA A 77 10.20 17.66 -0.73
CA ALA A 77 10.94 17.43 0.50
C ALA A 77 10.72 18.62 1.44
N ALA A 78 10.35 18.34 2.70
CA ALA A 78 10.44 19.35 3.73
C ALA A 78 11.92 19.75 3.94
N ASP A 79 12.15 20.97 4.39
CA ASP A 79 13.49 21.46 4.69
C ASP A 79 14.20 20.51 5.67
N GLY A 80 15.39 20.06 5.28
CA GLY A 80 16.21 19.14 6.09
C GLY A 80 15.95 17.64 5.86
N ILE A 81 15.05 17.24 4.96
CA ILE A 81 14.93 15.85 4.54
C ILE A 81 16.04 15.52 3.53
N GLU A 82 16.96 14.63 3.91
CA GLU A 82 17.91 14.05 2.96
C GLU A 82 17.18 13.05 2.06
N LEU A 83 17.06 13.40 0.78
CA LEU A 83 16.56 12.49 -0.25
C LEU A 83 17.65 11.47 -0.59
N GLY A 84 17.40 10.20 -0.29
CA GLY A 84 18.27 9.12 -0.71
C GLY A 84 18.29 7.95 0.25
N GLY A 85 18.64 6.76 -0.25
CA GLY A 85 18.91 5.58 0.56
C GLY A 85 17.70 4.85 1.13
N ILE A 86 16.57 5.53 1.36
CA ILE A 86 15.33 4.94 1.88
C ILE A 86 14.12 5.20 0.99
N ILE A 87 13.19 4.24 0.95
CA ILE A 87 11.88 4.40 0.31
C ILE A 87 10.98 5.20 1.25
N ARG A 88 10.38 6.28 0.74
CA ARG A 88 9.47 7.14 1.51
C ARG A 88 8.01 6.91 1.18
N THR A 89 7.74 6.44 -0.04
CA THR A 89 6.39 6.29 -0.58
C THR A 89 6.27 4.98 -1.33
N GLU A 90 5.22 4.23 -1.03
CA GLU A 90 4.81 3.06 -1.78
C GLU A 90 3.36 3.22 -2.25
N GLN A 91 3.11 2.91 -3.51
CA GLN A 91 1.86 3.21 -4.18
C GLN A 91 1.32 1.99 -4.90
N ILE A 92 0.04 1.71 -4.69
CA ILE A 92 -0.74 0.73 -5.42
C ILE A 92 -1.74 1.49 -6.28
N MET A 93 -1.72 1.23 -7.59
CA MET A 93 -2.63 1.82 -8.56
C MET A 93 -3.41 0.73 -9.28
N LEU A 94 -4.72 0.94 -9.39
CA LEU A 94 -5.65 0.12 -10.16
C LEU A 94 -6.28 0.99 -11.24
N VAL A 95 -6.28 0.48 -12.47
CA VAL A 95 -7.07 1.03 -13.58
C VAL A 95 -8.02 -0.07 -14.04
N ASP A 96 -9.32 0.20 -14.04
CA ASP A 96 -10.36 -0.71 -14.51
C ASP A 96 -11.49 0.09 -15.14
N THR A 97 -11.48 0.20 -16.47
CA THR A 97 -12.52 0.93 -17.21
C THR A 97 -13.74 0.05 -17.53
N VAL A 98 -13.74 -1.21 -17.11
CA VAL A 98 -14.83 -2.16 -17.36
C VAL A 98 -15.74 -2.26 -16.14
N ASP A 99 -15.18 -2.58 -14.98
CA ASP A 99 -15.94 -2.79 -13.73
C ASP A 99 -15.78 -1.62 -12.74
N GLY A 100 -14.85 -0.71 -13.01
CA GLY A 100 -14.51 0.37 -12.10
C GLY A 100 -13.65 -0.06 -10.92
N VAL A 101 -13.20 0.93 -10.18
CA VAL A 101 -12.35 0.81 -9.01
C VAL A 101 -13.09 1.40 -7.81
N THR A 102 -13.05 0.68 -6.69
CA THR A 102 -13.68 1.10 -5.43
C THR A 102 -12.63 1.19 -4.34
N ALA A 103 -12.92 1.94 -3.27
CA ALA A 103 -12.08 1.98 -2.08
C ALA A 103 -11.84 0.57 -1.52
N ASN A 104 -12.89 -0.25 -1.42
CA ASN A 104 -12.77 -1.64 -0.97
C ASN A 104 -11.80 -2.48 -1.82
N ARG A 105 -11.77 -2.30 -3.15
CA ARG A 105 -10.79 -3.00 -4.02
C ARG A 105 -9.35 -2.55 -3.76
N LEU A 106 -9.14 -1.28 -3.44
CA LEU A 106 -7.83 -0.76 -3.04
C LEU A 106 -7.40 -1.30 -1.68
N GLU A 107 -8.31 -1.34 -0.70
CA GLU A 107 -8.05 -1.92 0.62
C GLU A 107 -7.73 -3.42 0.56
N GLU A 108 -8.43 -4.14 -0.31
CA GLU A 108 -8.16 -5.54 -0.60
C GLU A 108 -6.75 -5.73 -1.18
N SER A 109 -6.35 -4.84 -2.11
CA SER A 109 -5.01 -4.85 -2.68
C SER A 109 -3.94 -4.54 -1.63
N LEU A 110 -4.20 -3.57 -0.74
CA LEU A 110 -3.34 -3.25 0.40
C LEU A 110 -3.15 -4.49 1.29
N ARG A 111 -4.24 -5.19 1.63
CA ARG A 111 -4.20 -6.40 2.44
C ARG A 111 -3.47 -7.57 1.75
N ALA A 112 -3.54 -7.65 0.43
CA ALA A 112 -2.88 -8.72 -0.34
C ALA A 112 -1.37 -8.47 -0.55
N ILE A 113 -0.94 -7.21 -0.50
CA ILE A 113 0.44 -6.80 -0.70
C ILE A 113 1.18 -6.67 0.62
N TYR A 114 0.53 -6.14 1.64
CA TYR A 114 1.16 -5.93 2.93
C TYR A 114 0.74 -6.96 3.96
N ASP A 115 1.57 -7.10 4.99
CA ASP A 115 1.23 -7.94 6.12
C ASP A 115 0.17 -7.28 7.04
N ALA A 116 -0.21 -8.02 8.08
CA ALA A 116 -1.20 -7.59 9.03
C ALA A 116 -0.83 -6.26 9.74
N VAL A 117 0.45 -5.84 9.77
CA VAL A 117 0.83 -4.63 10.49
C VAL A 117 0.40 -3.38 9.73
N ILE A 118 0.76 -3.25 8.45
CA ILE A 118 0.34 -2.09 7.65
C ILE A 118 -1.17 -2.09 7.47
N TYR A 119 -1.78 -3.25 7.23
CA TYR A 119 -3.22 -3.33 7.04
C TYR A 119 -3.98 -2.91 8.32
N ASN A 120 -3.51 -3.34 9.50
CA ASN A 120 -4.14 -2.93 10.76
C ASN A 120 -3.89 -1.46 11.10
N ASP A 121 -2.71 -0.93 10.78
CA ASP A 121 -2.40 0.50 10.96
C ASP A 121 -3.32 1.35 10.07
N TYR A 122 -3.47 1.01 8.79
CA TYR A 122 -4.42 1.65 7.86
C TYR A 122 -5.86 1.60 8.38
N ARG A 123 -6.31 0.43 8.85
CA ARG A 123 -7.69 0.24 9.32
C ARG A 123 -8.03 1.05 10.56
N ARG A 124 -7.04 1.38 11.39
CA ARG A 124 -7.18 2.19 12.60
C ARG A 124 -6.85 3.66 12.35
N ALA A 125 -6.32 3.99 11.17
CA ALA A 125 -5.91 5.32 10.81
C ALA A 125 -7.09 6.30 10.87
N ARG A 126 -6.86 7.46 11.47
CA ARG A 126 -7.82 8.54 11.57
C ARG A 126 -7.89 9.28 10.24
N VAL A 127 -9.08 9.47 9.68
CA VAL A 127 -9.29 10.36 8.53
C VAL A 127 -8.99 11.79 8.96
N LEU A 128 -8.03 12.43 8.30
CA LEU A 128 -7.67 13.84 8.52
C LEU A 128 -8.33 14.77 7.52
N HIS A 129 -8.44 14.31 6.28
CA HIS A 129 -9.03 15.08 5.19
C HIS A 129 -9.74 14.14 4.22
N SER A 130 -10.85 14.58 3.65
CA SER A 130 -11.64 13.83 2.67
C SER A 130 -12.20 14.78 1.63
N TYR A 131 -12.17 14.37 0.36
CA TYR A 131 -12.75 15.14 -0.73
C TYR A 131 -13.61 14.24 -1.64
N PRO A 132 -14.67 14.80 -2.27
CA PRO A 132 -15.26 16.09 -1.90
C PRO A 132 -15.80 16.04 -0.46
N ALA A 133 -15.82 17.19 0.22
CA ALA A 133 -16.33 17.25 1.59
C ALA A 133 -17.86 17.11 1.58
N GLY A 134 -18.39 15.88 1.67
CA GLY A 134 -19.83 15.57 1.74
C GLY A 134 -20.39 14.81 0.52
N GLU A 135 -21.71 14.53 0.51
CA GLU A 135 -22.42 13.85 -0.61
C GLU A 135 -22.50 14.67 -1.92
N GLY A 136 -21.86 15.84 -1.96
CA GLY A 136 -21.82 16.69 -3.14
C GLY A 136 -20.74 16.23 -4.12
N VAL A 137 -21.19 15.77 -5.29
CA VAL A 137 -20.36 15.67 -6.50
C VAL A 137 -19.51 16.93 -6.60
N ALA A 138 -18.19 16.78 -6.69
CA ALA A 138 -17.28 17.89 -6.93
C ALA A 138 -17.68 18.58 -8.24
N LEU A 139 -18.46 19.66 -8.13
CA LEU A 139 -18.73 20.59 -9.22
C LEU A 139 -17.62 21.62 -9.23
N GLY A 140 -16.44 21.20 -9.68
CA GLY A 140 -15.34 22.10 -10.02
C GLY A 140 -14.90 21.78 -11.43
N GLU A 141 -15.09 22.74 -12.35
CA GLU A 141 -14.58 23.01 -13.72
C GLU A 141 -13.87 21.92 -14.58
N ALA A 142 -13.84 20.65 -14.19
CA ALA A 142 -13.17 19.55 -14.86
C ALA A 142 -14.16 18.41 -15.15
N ASP A 143 -14.02 17.82 -16.33
CA ASP A 143 -14.74 16.65 -16.85
C ASP A 143 -14.42 15.34 -16.09
N VAL A 144 -14.05 15.45 -14.80
CA VAL A 144 -13.45 14.38 -13.99
C VAL A 144 -13.99 14.44 -12.57
N MET A 145 -14.59 13.33 -12.13
CA MET A 145 -14.96 13.08 -10.75
C MET A 145 -13.72 12.64 -9.96
N ARG A 146 -13.49 13.24 -8.79
CA ARG A 146 -12.40 12.84 -7.89
C ARG A 146 -12.92 12.70 -6.47
N GLN A 147 -12.55 11.62 -5.79
CA GLN A 147 -12.84 11.41 -4.37
C GLN A 147 -11.64 10.78 -3.67
N GLY A 148 -11.42 11.06 -2.40
CA GLY A 148 -10.29 10.50 -1.69
C GLY A 148 -10.26 10.88 -0.22
N GLU A 149 -9.34 10.23 0.49
CA GLU A 149 -9.14 10.38 1.92
C GLU A 149 -7.66 10.35 2.26
N LEU A 150 -7.24 11.35 3.03
CA LEU A 150 -5.96 11.38 3.72
C LEU A 150 -6.18 10.87 5.14
N ARG A 151 -5.40 9.86 5.55
CA ARG A 151 -5.50 9.21 6.84
C ARG A 151 -4.16 9.16 7.56
N GLU A 152 -4.20 9.28 8.87
CA GLU A 152 -3.06 9.21 9.77
C GLU A 152 -3.14 7.92 10.60
N GLY A 153 -2.22 7.00 10.38
CA GLY A 153 -2.00 5.82 11.22
C GLY A 153 -1.08 6.11 12.42
N ASP A 154 -0.82 5.08 13.21
CA ASP A 154 0.16 5.14 14.29
C ASP A 154 1.58 5.24 13.71
N ARG A 155 1.83 4.53 12.60
CA ARG A 155 3.17 4.43 11.98
C ARG A 155 3.30 5.14 10.64
N PHE A 156 2.25 5.13 9.82
CA PHE A 156 2.31 5.64 8.45
C PHE A 156 1.21 6.66 8.16
N GLY A 157 1.42 7.44 7.11
CA GLY A 157 0.35 8.14 6.43
C GLY A 157 -0.23 7.28 5.32
N TYR A 158 -1.52 7.48 5.04
CA TYR A 158 -2.23 6.80 3.97
C TYR A 158 -3.03 7.79 3.14
N TRP A 159 -2.99 7.63 1.82
CA TRP A 159 -3.78 8.45 0.91
C TRP A 159 -4.49 7.56 -0.10
N VAL A 160 -5.82 7.56 -0.03
CA VAL A 160 -6.71 6.88 -0.99
C VAL A 160 -7.25 7.94 -1.94
N ASP A 161 -7.14 7.70 -3.24
CA ASP A 161 -7.62 8.61 -4.29
C ASP A 161 -8.29 7.81 -5.40
N LEU A 162 -9.50 8.19 -5.78
CA LEU A 162 -10.31 7.57 -6.82
C LEU A 162 -10.70 8.65 -7.82
N THR A 163 -10.55 8.34 -9.11
CA THR A 163 -10.83 9.25 -10.21
C THR A 163 -11.70 8.57 -11.26
N GLY A 164 -12.72 9.28 -11.74
CA GLY A 164 -13.72 8.79 -12.67
C GLY A 164 -14.28 9.87 -13.58
N ALA A 165 -15.25 9.51 -14.41
CA ALA A 165 -16.06 10.48 -15.13
C ALA A 165 -17.21 10.99 -14.24
N PRO A 166 -17.67 12.24 -14.41
CA PRO A 166 -18.85 12.75 -13.71
C PRO A 166 -20.07 11.84 -13.91
N GLY A 167 -20.76 11.49 -12.82
CA GLY A 167 -21.93 10.60 -12.86
C GLY A 167 -21.65 9.14 -13.19
N SER A 168 -20.38 8.72 -13.24
CA SER A 168 -19.96 7.33 -13.49
C SER A 168 -19.16 6.75 -12.33
N PHE A 169 -18.76 5.49 -12.46
CA PHE A 169 -17.83 4.84 -11.54
C PHE A 169 -16.41 5.43 -11.70
N ALA A 170 -15.60 5.35 -10.64
CA ALA A 170 -14.18 5.64 -10.72
C ALA A 170 -13.49 4.56 -11.54
N TYR A 171 -12.74 4.92 -12.59
CA TYR A 171 -11.99 3.97 -13.41
C TYR A 171 -10.51 3.88 -13.01
N ASN A 172 -10.03 4.80 -12.17
CA ASN A 172 -8.69 4.80 -11.61
C ASN A 172 -8.79 4.92 -10.09
N GLY A 173 -8.00 4.13 -9.38
CA GLY A 173 -7.84 4.24 -7.95
C GLY A 173 -6.39 4.05 -7.52
N THR A 174 -6.01 4.78 -6.50
CA THR A 174 -4.68 4.75 -5.91
C THR A 174 -4.80 4.65 -4.40
N ILE A 175 -4.00 3.78 -3.78
CA ILE A 175 -3.73 3.81 -2.35
C ILE A 175 -2.23 3.94 -2.13
N THR A 176 -1.84 4.94 -1.37
CA THR A 176 -0.43 5.29 -1.11
C THR A 176 -0.14 5.13 0.37
N VAL A 177 0.91 4.38 0.71
CA VAL A 177 1.47 4.25 2.05
C VAL A 177 2.76 5.06 2.07
N PHE A 178 2.92 5.95 3.04
CA PHE A 178 4.08 6.84 3.08
C PHE A 178 4.53 7.14 4.51
N LEU A 179 5.75 7.65 4.65
CA LEU A 179 6.29 8.03 5.95
C LEU A 179 5.40 9.08 6.62
N LYS A 180 5.05 8.84 7.88
CA LYS A 180 4.14 9.72 8.63
C LYS A 180 4.63 11.17 8.71
N GLU A 181 5.94 11.40 8.72
CA GLU A 181 6.53 12.75 8.70
C GLU A 181 6.23 13.56 7.43
N ASP A 182 5.89 12.90 6.31
CA ASP A 182 5.50 13.59 5.07
C ASP A 182 4.01 14.04 5.07
N LEU A 183 3.25 13.64 6.09
CA LEU A 183 1.80 13.90 6.18
C LEU A 183 1.44 15.39 6.21
N PRO A 184 2.10 16.27 7.01
CA PRO A 184 1.73 17.68 7.07
C PRO A 184 1.85 18.40 5.72
N ALA A 185 2.88 18.06 4.94
CA ALA A 185 3.10 18.65 3.62
C ALA A 185 1.99 18.25 2.63
N LEU A 186 1.60 16.97 2.62
CA LEU A 186 0.50 16.50 1.78
C LEU A 186 -0.85 17.09 2.22
N GLN A 187 -1.10 17.18 3.52
CA GLN A 187 -2.33 17.76 4.05
C GLN A 187 -2.48 19.22 3.59
N ALA A 188 -1.45 20.05 3.76
CA ALA A 188 -1.46 21.45 3.31
C ALA A 188 -1.67 21.57 1.79
N GLN A 189 -1.12 20.65 1.01
CA GLN A 189 -1.32 20.60 -0.44
C GLN A 189 -2.77 20.25 -0.81
N LEU A 190 -3.42 19.35 -0.08
CA LEU A 190 -4.82 18.98 -0.35
C LEU A 190 -5.80 20.08 0.12
N GLU A 191 -5.50 20.77 1.21
CA GLU A 191 -6.31 21.87 1.74
C GLU A 191 -6.25 23.15 0.89
N SER A 192 -5.18 23.33 0.10
CA SER A 192 -4.99 24.48 -0.79
C SER A 192 -5.52 24.29 -2.21
N ARG A 193 -6.13 23.13 -2.50
CA ARG A 193 -6.71 22.80 -3.81
C ARG A 193 -8.16 23.23 -3.94
#